data_AF-A0A293MYX9-F1
#
_entry.id   AF-A0A293MYX9-F1
#
_cell.length_a   1.000
_cell.length_b   1.000
_cell.length_c   1.000
_cell.angle_alpha   90.00
_cell.angle_beta   90.00
_cell.angle_gamma   90.00
#
_symmetry.space_group_name_H-M   'P 1'
#
loop_
_entity.id
_entity.type
_entity.pdbx_description
1 polymer ?
#
loop_
_entity_poly.entity_id
_entity_poly.type
_entity_poly.pdbx_seq_one_letter_code
_entity_poly.pdbx_strand_id
1 'polypeptide(L)'
;MAKFTLLWHTVEAFLGEEWLPSYDTGLEIYGKTVINRFGSCDDANTSGGIGLYIGPSVFDHSCDPNAQVVYDGRKLLLREIKDIDCDTADGVRIAYIDLLKLQKERAAELKNKYYFDCDCSRCAAEKVTSYLTEKSPALTRQVSSLWSELKLAESPSWEAYMKFLEAAERFIAANGLPENDIAQEDARKLATYCSVRGRMFEFAVTHLKARVQIYRKCYGQFHPVYSNLLFNLASALRQSGRDEDALKYFKEASNSVAVSHGKEHPRYQMLTEAVLRCTVEIAARNQGIPDLEKWAQSC
;
A
#
# COMPACT_ATOMS: atom_id res chain seq x y z
N MET A 1 -0.76 29.68 1.79
CA MET A 1 -0.61 30.84 0.89
C MET A 1 0.64 30.79 0.02
N ALA A 2 1.86 30.68 0.56
CA ALA A 2 3.09 30.70 -0.28
C ALA A 2 3.07 29.76 -1.51
N LYS A 3 2.57 28.51 -1.35
CA LYS A 3 2.42 27.56 -2.46
C LYS A 3 1.44 28.03 -3.55
N PHE A 4 0.33 28.65 -3.16
CA PHE A 4 -0.65 29.19 -4.09
C PHE A 4 -0.07 30.39 -4.84
N THR A 5 0.54 31.34 -4.13
CA THR A 5 1.17 32.53 -4.74
C THR A 5 2.23 32.14 -5.78
N LEU A 6 3.09 31.16 -5.46
CA LEU A 6 4.08 30.66 -6.40
C LEU A 6 3.42 30.04 -7.65
N LEU A 7 2.42 29.18 -7.45
CA LEU A 7 1.69 28.56 -8.56
C LEU A 7 0.99 29.63 -9.42
N TRP A 8 0.34 30.60 -8.78
CA TRP A 8 -0.39 31.68 -9.43
C TRP A 8 0.50 32.46 -10.39
N HIS A 9 1.64 32.98 -9.91
CA HIS A 9 2.57 33.72 -10.77
C HIS A 9 3.20 32.85 -11.85
N THR A 10 3.39 31.55 -11.60
CA THR A 10 3.89 30.63 -12.63
C THR A 10 2.86 30.45 -13.75
N VAL A 11 1.59 30.25 -13.40
CA VAL A 11 0.51 30.11 -14.39
C VAL A 11 0.28 31.43 -15.12
N GLU A 12 0.32 32.56 -14.42
CA GLU A 12 0.25 33.90 -14.98
C GLU A 12 1.34 34.15 -16.02
N ALA A 13 2.60 33.83 -15.70
CA ALA A 13 3.72 33.99 -16.62
C ALA A 13 3.62 33.07 -17.86
N PHE A 14 2.95 31.93 -17.75
CA PHE A 14 2.85 30.94 -18.82
C PHE A 14 1.61 31.14 -19.72
N LEU A 15 0.44 31.38 -19.13
CA LEU A 15 -0.82 31.54 -19.85
C LEU A 15 -1.11 33.00 -20.22
N GLY A 16 -0.57 33.97 -19.46
CA GLY A 16 -0.94 35.38 -19.56
C GLY A 16 -2.14 35.75 -18.68
N GLU A 17 -2.16 36.99 -18.18
CA GLU A 17 -3.18 37.50 -17.24
C GLU A 17 -4.60 37.40 -17.81
N GLU A 18 -4.76 37.63 -19.11
CA GLU A 18 -6.04 37.60 -19.83
C GLU A 18 -6.74 36.23 -19.83
N TRP A 19 -6.00 35.13 -19.60
CA TRP A 19 -6.52 33.77 -19.57
C TRP A 19 -6.71 33.24 -18.13
N LEU A 20 -6.41 34.06 -17.12
CA LEU A 20 -6.63 33.71 -15.73
C LEU A 20 -8.05 34.07 -15.28
N PRO A 21 -8.65 33.26 -14.39
CA PRO A 21 -9.83 33.70 -13.67
C PRO A 21 -9.47 34.81 -12.66
N SER A 22 -10.46 35.35 -11.94
CA SER A 22 -10.14 36.24 -10.82
C SER A 22 -9.27 35.52 -9.78
N TYR A 23 -8.45 36.28 -9.04
CA TYR A 23 -7.59 35.74 -8.00
C TYR A 23 -8.36 34.89 -6.99
N ASP A 24 -9.54 35.35 -6.57
CA ASP A 24 -10.41 34.64 -5.63
C ASP A 24 -10.91 33.31 -6.19
N THR A 25 -11.34 33.30 -7.45
CA THR A 25 -11.75 32.07 -8.14
C THR A 25 -10.57 31.10 -8.28
N GLY A 26 -9.38 31.63 -8.59
CA GLY A 26 -8.14 30.86 -8.65
C GLY A 26 -7.78 30.21 -7.32
N LEU A 27 -7.91 30.96 -6.23
CA LEU A 27 -7.69 30.48 -4.88
C LEU A 27 -8.69 29.38 -4.49
N GLU A 28 -9.95 29.55 -4.89
CA GLU A 28 -11.00 28.54 -4.69
C GLU A 28 -10.70 27.24 -5.44
N ILE A 29 -10.35 27.33 -6.74
CA ILE A 29 -9.96 26.18 -7.57
C ILE A 29 -8.76 25.47 -6.95
N TYR A 30 -7.75 26.24 -6.51
CA TYR A 30 -6.58 25.68 -5.83
C TYR A 30 -6.98 24.93 -4.56
N GLY A 31 -7.80 25.55 -3.70
CA GLY A 31 -8.29 24.93 -2.47
C GLY A 31 -9.03 23.62 -2.73
N LYS A 32 -9.96 23.63 -3.69
CA LYS A 32 -10.69 22.43 -4.14
C LYS A 32 -9.72 21.36 -4.64
N THR A 33 -8.71 21.72 -5.43
CA THR A 33 -7.71 20.77 -5.96
C THR A 33 -6.84 20.17 -4.86
N VAL A 34 -6.52 20.93 -3.81
CA VAL A 34 -5.70 20.44 -2.68
C VAL A 34 -6.37 19.27 -1.96
N ILE A 35 -7.69 19.32 -1.77
CA ILE A 35 -8.44 18.32 -1.02
C ILE A 35 -9.10 17.24 -1.90
N ASN A 36 -9.29 17.49 -3.20
CA ASN A 36 -9.98 16.56 -4.11
C ASN A 36 -9.05 15.82 -5.08
N ARG A 37 -7.74 16.05 -5.01
CA ARG A 37 -6.79 15.33 -5.86
C ARG A 37 -6.61 13.88 -5.39
N PHE A 38 -6.58 12.98 -6.36
CA PHE A 38 -6.30 11.57 -6.16
C PHE A 38 -4.90 11.26 -6.69
N GLY A 39 -4.06 10.66 -5.85
CA GLY A 39 -2.81 10.06 -6.32
C GLY A 39 -3.13 8.71 -6.96
N SER A 40 -2.89 8.58 -8.26
CA SER A 40 -2.77 7.24 -8.84
C SER A 40 -1.47 6.64 -8.31
N CYS A 41 -1.56 5.54 -7.58
CA CYS A 41 -0.44 4.64 -7.41
C CYS A 41 -0.79 3.43 -8.25
N ASP A 42 0.07 3.05 -9.19
CA ASP A 42 -0.05 1.71 -9.75
C ASP A 42 0.16 0.70 -8.61
N ASP A 43 -0.50 -0.46 -8.68
CA ASP A 43 -0.40 -1.53 -7.69
C ASP A 43 1.03 -2.06 -7.47
N ALA A 44 2.00 -1.60 -8.28
CA ALA A 44 3.42 -1.87 -8.17
C ALA A 44 4.17 -0.92 -7.20
N ASN A 45 3.46 -0.04 -6.47
CA ASN A 45 4.05 0.92 -5.53
C ASN A 45 4.95 1.98 -6.22
N THR A 46 4.79 2.16 -7.53
CA THR A 46 5.33 3.28 -8.29
C THR A 46 4.40 4.49 -8.13
N SER A 47 4.99 5.65 -7.82
CA SER A 47 4.26 6.92 -7.78
C SER A 47 3.72 7.24 -9.16
N GLY A 48 2.43 6.98 -9.37
CA GLY A 48 1.71 7.40 -10.56
C GLY A 48 1.40 8.90 -10.53
N GLY A 49 0.66 9.35 -11.53
CA GLY A 49 0.25 10.75 -11.67
C GLY A 49 -0.77 11.18 -10.62
N ILE A 50 -0.98 12.48 -10.53
CA ILE A 50 -2.07 13.08 -9.75
C ILE A 50 -3.22 13.38 -10.72
N GLY A 51 -4.43 12.94 -10.38
CA GLY A 51 -5.64 13.21 -11.15
C GLY A 51 -6.73 13.88 -10.32
N LEU A 52 -7.59 14.64 -10.97
CA LEU A 52 -8.81 15.19 -10.38
C LEU A 52 -10.01 14.40 -10.93
N TYR A 53 -10.74 13.72 -10.05
CA TYR A 53 -11.88 12.88 -10.41
C TYR A 53 -13.13 13.39 -9.70
N ILE A 54 -13.88 14.27 -10.37
CA ILE A 54 -14.97 15.04 -9.76
C ILE A 54 -16.06 14.12 -9.17
N GLY A 55 -16.44 13.04 -9.87
CA GLY A 55 -17.46 12.11 -9.38
C GLY A 55 -17.06 11.48 -8.03
N PRO A 56 -15.91 10.79 -7.94
CA PRO A 56 -15.41 10.23 -6.70
C PRO A 56 -15.11 11.21 -5.57
N SER A 57 -14.94 12.50 -5.87
CA SER A 57 -14.73 13.55 -4.84
C SER A 57 -15.93 13.78 -3.92
N VAL A 58 -17.11 13.22 -4.22
CA VAL A 58 -18.29 13.31 -3.36
C VAL A 58 -18.23 12.37 -2.15
N PHE A 59 -17.41 11.32 -2.20
CA PHE A 59 -17.43 10.26 -1.18
C PHE A 59 -16.60 10.64 0.04
N ASP A 60 -17.22 10.56 1.20
CA ASP A 60 -16.58 10.87 2.48
C ASP A 60 -15.56 9.83 2.93
N HIS A 61 -14.70 10.26 3.85
CA HIS A 61 -13.69 9.41 4.44
C HIS A 61 -14.25 8.47 5.52
N SER A 62 -13.74 7.24 5.56
CA SER A 62 -13.69 6.43 6.78
C SER A 62 -12.35 5.73 6.90
N CYS A 63 -11.81 5.60 8.12
CA CYS A 63 -10.68 4.71 8.35
C CYS A 63 -11.09 3.23 8.27
N ASP A 64 -12.39 2.93 8.32
CA ASP A 64 -12.95 1.60 8.08
C ASP A 64 -13.89 1.65 6.85
N PRO A 65 -13.33 1.82 5.63
CA PRO A 65 -14.13 2.07 4.42
C PRO A 65 -14.97 0.85 4.03
N ASN A 66 -16.02 1.10 3.25
CA ASN A 66 -16.86 0.07 2.60
C ASN A 66 -16.68 0.06 1.07
N ALA A 67 -16.01 1.07 0.51
CA ALA A 67 -15.62 1.12 -0.89
C ALA A 67 -14.11 1.37 -1.05
N GLN A 68 -13.56 0.83 -2.12
CA GLN A 68 -12.15 0.92 -2.50
C GLN A 68 -12.02 1.60 -3.85
N VAL A 69 -11.08 2.54 -3.93
CA VAL A 69 -10.65 3.15 -5.18
C VAL A 69 -9.44 2.39 -5.73
N VAL A 70 -9.51 2.02 -7.01
CA VAL A 70 -8.38 1.45 -7.78
C VAL A 70 -8.29 2.11 -9.16
N TYR A 71 -7.22 1.86 -9.90
CA TYR A 71 -6.97 2.48 -11.20
C TYR A 71 -6.67 1.45 -12.29
N ASP A 72 -7.34 1.61 -13.42
CA ASP A 72 -7.00 0.97 -14.69
C ASP A 72 -6.47 2.04 -15.64
N GLY A 73 -5.14 2.22 -15.64
CA GLY A 73 -4.49 3.37 -16.25
C GLY A 73 -5.00 4.70 -15.68
N ARG A 74 -5.65 5.52 -16.51
CA ARG A 74 -6.24 6.81 -16.09
C ARG A 74 -7.71 6.70 -15.67
N LYS A 75 -8.28 5.49 -15.64
CA LYS A 75 -9.66 5.26 -15.24
C LYS A 75 -9.70 4.90 -13.76
N LEU A 76 -10.40 5.71 -12.97
CA LEU A 76 -10.69 5.41 -11.57
C LEU A 76 -11.89 4.46 -11.50
N LEU A 77 -11.72 3.35 -10.79
CA LEU A 77 -12.78 2.39 -10.49
C LEU A 77 -13.08 2.45 -9.00
N LEU A 78 -14.36 2.66 -8.66
CA LEU A 78 -14.85 2.53 -7.29
C LEU A 78 -15.52 1.17 -7.14
N ARG A 79 -15.10 0.42 -6.12
CA ARG A 79 -15.50 -0.98 -5.93
C ARG A 79 -15.95 -1.18 -4.49
N GLU A 80 -17.11 -1.80 -4.33
CA GLU A 80 -17.61 -2.24 -3.04
C GLU A 80 -16.67 -3.33 -2.46
N ILE A 81 -16.33 -3.20 -1.18
CA ILE A 81 -15.50 -4.16 -0.44
C ILE A 81 -16.18 -4.68 0.83
N LYS A 82 -17.36 -4.16 1.16
CA LYS A 82 -18.27 -4.61 2.22
C LYS A 82 -19.67 -4.30 1.75
N ASP A 83 -20.64 -5.11 2.15
CA ASP A 83 -22.05 -4.87 1.85
C ASP A 83 -22.44 -3.42 2.23
N ILE A 84 -22.98 -2.69 1.26
CA ILE A 84 -23.43 -1.30 1.42
C ILE A 84 -24.96 -1.28 1.40
N ASP A 85 -25.55 -1.14 2.58
CA ASP A 85 -26.99 -0.94 2.75
C ASP A 85 -27.32 0.56 2.74
N CYS A 86 -27.30 1.18 1.56
CA CYS A 86 -27.75 2.57 1.38
C CYS A 86 -28.26 2.85 -0.03
N ASP A 87 -29.26 3.74 -0.12
CA ASP A 87 -29.85 4.17 -1.40
C ASP A 87 -29.21 5.45 -1.97
N THR A 88 -28.24 6.05 -1.26
CA THR A 88 -27.57 7.30 -1.65
C THR A 88 -26.04 7.19 -1.54
N ALA A 89 -25.32 8.08 -2.23
CA ALA A 89 -23.86 8.17 -2.13
C ALA A 89 -23.37 8.47 -0.70
N ASP A 90 -24.23 9.01 0.16
CA ASP A 90 -23.91 9.40 1.55
C ASP A 90 -23.60 8.20 2.46
N GLY A 91 -23.89 6.97 2.04
CA GLY A 91 -23.49 5.75 2.77
C GLY A 91 -22.14 5.17 2.31
N VAL A 92 -21.58 5.68 1.22
CA VAL A 92 -20.32 5.19 0.65
C VAL A 92 -19.14 5.92 1.30
N ARG A 93 -18.14 5.16 1.77
CA ARG A 93 -16.94 5.68 2.44
C ARG A 93 -15.68 5.09 1.85
N ILE A 94 -14.71 5.96 1.56
CA ILE A 94 -13.38 5.59 1.05
C ILE A 94 -12.26 6.01 2.01
N ALA A 95 -11.07 5.43 1.87
CA ALA A 95 -9.90 5.87 2.61
C ALA A 95 -9.16 6.98 1.84
N TYR A 96 -9.01 8.16 2.45
CA TYR A 96 -8.28 9.30 1.89
C TYR A 96 -6.78 9.28 2.15
N ILE A 97 -6.37 8.43 3.10
CA ILE A 97 -5.05 8.36 3.70
C ILE A 97 -4.67 6.88 3.86
N ASP A 98 -3.38 6.63 4.04
CA ASP A 98 -2.91 5.29 4.41
C ASP A 98 -3.46 4.89 5.79
N LEU A 99 -3.99 3.67 5.85
CA LEU A 99 -4.64 3.09 7.04
C LEU A 99 -3.66 2.40 8.00
N LEU A 100 -2.43 2.12 7.58
CA LEU A 100 -1.35 1.55 8.41
C LEU A 100 -0.60 2.66 9.17
N LYS A 101 -1.35 3.44 9.95
CA LYS A 101 -0.85 4.55 10.79
C LYS A 101 -1.51 4.54 12.16
N LEU A 102 -0.86 5.14 13.16
CA LEU A 102 -1.44 5.34 14.49
C LEU A 102 -2.70 6.20 14.39
N GLN A 103 -3.66 6.00 15.29
CA GLN A 103 -4.90 6.80 15.32
C GLN A 103 -4.61 8.30 15.38
N LYS A 104 -3.67 8.72 16.23
CA LYS A 104 -3.25 10.13 16.37
C LYS A 104 -2.70 10.72 15.07
N GLU A 105 -1.99 9.91 14.27
CA GLU A 105 -1.40 10.33 13.00
C GLU A 105 -2.47 10.47 11.93
N ARG A 106 -3.41 9.51 11.86
CA ARG A 106 -4.57 9.60 10.97
C ARG A 106 -5.42 10.84 11.28
N ALA A 107 -5.73 11.07 12.56
CA ALA A 107 -6.48 12.23 12.99
C ALA A 107 -5.76 13.55 12.61
N ALA A 108 -4.45 13.64 12.88
CA ALA A 108 -3.65 14.80 12.52
C ALA A 108 -3.59 15.03 11.00
N GLU A 109 -3.40 13.97 10.19
CA GLU A 109 -3.36 14.09 8.72
C GLU A 109 -4.72 14.55 8.16
N LEU A 110 -5.82 13.98 8.65
CA LEU A 110 -7.17 14.37 8.24
C LEU A 110 -7.48 15.81 8.62
N LYS A 111 -7.16 16.22 9.84
CA LYS A 111 -7.37 17.60 10.31
C LYS A 111 -6.53 18.60 9.52
N ASN A 112 -5.26 18.29 9.25
CA ASN A 112 -4.34 19.21 8.59
C ASN A 112 -4.56 19.31 7.07
N LYS A 113 -4.99 18.21 6.43
CA LYS A 113 -5.14 18.15 4.97
C LYS A 113 -6.57 18.35 4.50
N TYR A 114 -7.55 17.83 5.24
CA TYR A 114 -8.96 17.83 4.86
C TYR A 114 -9.87 18.58 5.85
N TYR A 115 -9.31 19.14 6.93
CA TYR A 115 -9.97 20.09 7.83
C TYR A 115 -11.17 19.55 8.63
N PHE A 116 -11.28 18.24 8.81
CA PHE A 116 -12.33 17.61 9.63
C PHE A 116 -11.75 16.63 10.66
N ASP A 117 -12.56 16.30 11.67
CA ASP A 117 -12.26 15.28 12.67
C ASP A 117 -13.02 13.99 12.32
N CYS A 118 -12.31 12.86 12.19
CA CYS A 118 -12.91 11.59 11.82
C CYS A 118 -13.55 10.90 13.03
N ASP A 119 -14.82 10.55 12.91
CA ASP A 119 -15.66 9.94 13.94
C ASP A 119 -15.97 8.45 13.69
N CYS A 120 -15.35 7.85 12.68
CA CYS A 120 -15.58 6.45 12.33
C CYS A 120 -15.25 5.49 13.48
N SER A 121 -15.69 4.24 13.36
CA SER A 121 -15.48 3.17 14.36
C SER A 121 -14.02 2.97 14.80
N ARG A 122 -13.04 3.27 13.94
CA ARG A 122 -11.59 3.18 14.23
C ARG A 122 -11.00 4.41 14.90
N CYS A 123 -11.73 5.52 14.95
CA CYS A 123 -11.31 6.78 15.54
C CYS A 123 -12.14 7.14 16.78
N ALA A 124 -13.37 6.61 16.92
CA ALA A 124 -14.18 6.76 18.11
C ALA A 124 -13.53 6.08 19.34
N ALA A 125 -13.39 6.83 20.43
CA ALA A 125 -12.50 6.52 21.55
C ALA A 125 -12.92 5.34 22.46
N GLU A 126 -14.15 4.84 22.37
CA GLU A 126 -14.72 4.06 23.46
C GLU A 126 -14.71 2.53 23.29
N LYS A 127 -14.41 1.97 22.10
CA LYS A 127 -14.70 0.53 21.86
C LYS A 127 -13.67 -0.31 21.09
N VAL A 128 -12.55 0.24 20.61
CA VAL A 128 -11.63 -0.54 19.76
C VAL A 128 -10.20 -0.53 20.30
N THR A 129 -9.66 -1.72 20.58
CA THR A 129 -8.22 -1.91 20.79
C THR A 129 -7.49 -1.40 19.55
N SER A 130 -6.63 -0.39 19.71
CA SER A 130 -5.95 0.22 18.57
C SER A 130 -5.25 -0.84 17.71
N TYR A 131 -5.50 -0.80 16.41
CA TYR A 131 -4.91 -1.77 15.49
C TYR A 131 -3.40 -1.67 15.48
N LEU A 132 -2.86 -0.46 15.65
CA LEU A 132 -1.43 -0.19 15.76
C LEU A 132 -1.14 0.52 17.08
N THR A 133 0.00 0.20 17.69
CA THR A 133 0.47 0.83 18.91
C THR A 133 1.86 1.43 18.71
N GLU A 134 2.26 2.29 19.63
CA GLU A 134 3.63 2.80 19.70
C GLU A 134 4.08 2.76 21.15
N LYS A 135 4.97 1.82 21.48
CA LYS A 135 5.55 1.73 22.82
C LYS A 135 6.59 2.81 23.06
N SER A 136 7.37 3.19 22.04
CA SER A 136 8.44 4.16 22.19
C SER A 136 8.66 4.96 20.90
N PRO A 137 8.33 6.27 20.89
CA PRO A 137 8.67 7.15 19.78
C PRO A 137 10.16 7.23 19.48
N ALA A 138 11.02 6.95 20.47
CA ALA A 138 12.47 6.88 20.25
C ALA A 138 12.85 5.67 19.38
N LEU A 139 12.21 4.51 19.60
CA LEU A 139 12.41 3.32 18.77
C LEU A 139 11.84 3.52 17.36
N THR A 140 10.68 4.15 17.22
CA THR A 140 10.12 4.52 15.90
C THR A 140 11.10 5.41 15.11
N ARG A 141 11.70 6.41 15.77
CA ARG A 141 12.73 7.28 15.17
C ARG A 141 13.99 6.52 14.80
N GLN A 142 14.42 5.56 15.62
CA GLN A 142 15.61 4.76 15.35
C GLN A 142 15.46 4.00 14.02
N VAL A 143 14.33 3.32 13.81
CA VAL A 143 14.06 2.59 12.55
C VAL A 143 13.89 3.56 11.38
N SER A 144 13.28 4.72 11.60
CA SER A 144 13.15 5.77 10.59
C SER A 144 14.52 6.30 10.12
N SER A 145 15.52 6.37 11.00
CA SER A 145 16.89 6.72 10.65
C SER A 145 17.50 5.69 9.69
N LEU A 146 17.34 4.39 9.99
CA LEU A 146 17.86 3.31 9.13
C LEU A 146 17.29 3.39 7.71
N TRP A 147 15.97 3.64 7.60
CA TRP A 147 15.34 3.87 6.30
C TRP A 147 15.90 5.08 5.56
N SER A 148 16.16 6.17 6.28
CA SER A 148 16.70 7.40 5.71
C SER A 148 18.12 7.20 5.19
N GLU A 149 18.96 6.52 5.97
CA GLU A 149 20.32 6.14 5.58
C GLU A 149 20.35 5.24 4.34
N LEU A 150 19.47 4.24 4.28
CA LEU A 150 19.36 3.37 3.10
C LEU A 150 18.91 4.13 1.85
N LYS A 151 17.96 5.08 1.98
CA LYS A 151 17.47 5.89 0.85
C LYS A 151 18.52 6.84 0.31
N LEU A 152 19.45 7.31 1.15
CA LEU A 152 20.56 8.17 0.74
C LEU A 152 21.65 7.41 -0.03
N ALA A 153 21.71 6.08 0.09
CA ALA A 153 22.54 5.27 -0.77
C ALA A 153 21.86 5.16 -2.15
N GLU A 154 22.24 6.02 -3.10
CA GLU A 154 21.64 6.12 -4.44
C GLU A 154 21.63 4.79 -5.22
N SER A 155 22.52 3.86 -4.88
CA SER A 155 22.54 2.47 -5.38
C SER A 155 23.22 1.57 -4.35
N PRO A 156 22.50 1.07 -3.34
CA PRO A 156 23.08 0.26 -2.29
C PRO A 156 23.64 -1.04 -2.86
N SER A 157 24.86 -1.40 -2.46
CA SER A 157 25.45 -2.69 -2.81
C SER A 157 24.76 -3.83 -2.06
N TRP A 158 25.06 -5.07 -2.45
CA TRP A 158 24.58 -6.24 -1.71
C TRP A 158 24.98 -6.19 -0.23
N GLU A 159 26.22 -5.80 0.07
CA GLU A 159 26.75 -5.66 1.44
C GLU A 159 25.98 -4.59 2.21
N ALA A 160 25.58 -3.50 1.56
CA ALA A 160 24.76 -2.47 2.18
C ALA A 160 23.38 -3.03 2.57
N TYR A 161 22.72 -3.78 1.68
CA TYR A 161 21.45 -4.44 2.01
C TYR A 161 21.60 -5.42 3.17
N MET A 162 22.68 -6.21 3.19
CA MET A 162 22.93 -7.15 4.30
C MET A 162 23.16 -6.43 5.62
N LYS A 163 23.90 -5.31 5.62
CA LYS A 163 24.10 -4.48 6.82
C LYS A 163 22.76 -3.96 7.37
N PHE A 164 21.89 -3.44 6.51
CA PHE A 164 20.59 -2.93 6.94
C PHE A 164 19.62 -4.04 7.36
N LEU A 165 19.68 -5.21 6.70
CA LEU A 165 18.95 -6.39 7.14
C LEU A 165 19.39 -6.80 8.55
N GLU A 166 20.69 -6.90 8.79
CA GLU A 166 21.22 -7.25 10.11
C GLU A 166 20.82 -6.22 11.18
N ALA A 167 20.85 -4.93 10.86
CA ALA A 167 20.40 -3.88 11.76
C ALA A 167 18.90 -4.01 12.11
N ALA A 168 18.06 -4.33 11.12
CA ALA A 168 16.64 -4.58 11.33
C ALA A 168 16.39 -5.81 12.20
N GLU A 169 17.10 -6.91 11.95
CA GLU A 169 17.01 -8.14 12.76
C GLU A 169 17.43 -7.92 14.20
N ARG A 170 18.56 -7.24 14.41
CA ARG A 170 19.02 -6.86 15.75
C ARG A 170 17.99 -5.99 16.46
N PHE A 171 17.36 -5.04 15.77
CA PHE A 171 16.30 -4.22 16.35
C PHE A 171 15.08 -5.07 16.76
N ILE A 172 14.62 -5.97 15.90
CA ILE A 172 13.47 -6.84 16.18
C ILE A 172 13.76 -7.73 17.39
N ALA A 173 14.94 -8.35 17.43
CA ALA A 173 15.34 -9.27 18.50
C ALA A 173 15.56 -8.56 19.85
N ALA A 174 16.18 -7.37 19.84
CA ALA A 174 16.55 -6.68 21.07
C ALA A 174 15.36 -6.05 21.81
N ASN A 175 14.31 -5.63 21.10
CA ASN A 175 13.25 -4.81 21.69
C ASN A 175 11.99 -5.59 22.08
N GLY A 176 11.76 -6.80 21.54
CA GLY A 176 10.62 -7.64 21.90
C GLY A 176 9.26 -6.93 21.82
N LEU A 177 9.11 -6.02 20.85
CA LEU A 177 7.90 -5.21 20.71
C LEU A 177 6.69 -6.07 20.27
N PRO A 178 5.45 -5.67 20.62
CA PRO A 178 4.24 -6.35 20.12
C PRO A 178 4.17 -6.33 18.60
N GLU A 179 3.55 -7.36 18.01
CA GLU A 179 3.42 -7.48 16.55
C GLU A 179 2.76 -6.27 15.87
N ASN A 180 1.87 -5.58 16.59
CA ASN A 180 1.18 -4.39 16.11
C ASN A 180 1.87 -3.07 16.48
N ASP A 181 3.10 -3.11 17.00
CA ASP A 181 3.88 -1.91 17.25
C ASP A 181 4.46 -1.35 15.95
N ILE A 182 4.29 -0.04 15.73
CA ILE A 182 4.67 0.63 14.49
C ILE A 182 6.19 0.54 14.23
N ALA A 183 7.03 0.60 15.28
CA ALA A 183 8.47 0.51 15.10
C ALA A 183 8.89 -0.91 14.71
N GLN A 184 8.22 -1.93 15.26
CA GLN A 184 8.46 -3.32 14.86
C GLN A 184 7.99 -3.58 13.42
N GLU A 185 6.84 -3.06 13.05
CA GLU A 185 6.32 -3.14 11.68
C GLU A 185 7.29 -2.49 10.67
N ASP A 186 7.77 -1.28 10.97
CA ASP A 186 8.71 -0.58 10.08
C ASP A 186 10.08 -1.28 10.00
N ALA A 187 10.53 -1.93 11.06
CA ALA A 187 11.74 -2.75 11.05
C ALA A 187 11.54 -4.00 10.18
N ARG A 188 10.38 -4.68 10.28
CA ARG A 188 10.05 -5.81 9.41
C ARG A 188 9.92 -5.41 7.95
N LYS A 189 9.39 -4.22 7.64
CA LYS A 189 9.39 -3.66 6.28
C LYS A 189 10.82 -3.51 5.76
N LEU A 190 11.74 -2.97 6.57
CA LEU A 190 13.14 -2.80 6.20
C LEU A 190 13.81 -4.16 5.95
N ALA A 191 13.62 -5.11 6.86
CA ALA A 191 14.13 -6.48 6.72
C ALA A 191 13.59 -7.16 5.46
N THR A 192 12.29 -7.03 5.17
CA THR A 192 11.67 -7.55 3.95
C THR A 192 12.34 -6.94 2.71
N TYR A 193 12.48 -5.61 2.67
CA TYR A 193 13.04 -4.89 1.53
C TYR A 193 14.48 -5.32 1.26
N CYS A 194 15.34 -5.33 2.28
CA CYS A 194 16.73 -5.75 2.16
C CYS A 194 16.85 -7.24 1.80
N SER A 195 16.01 -8.11 2.36
CA SER A 195 16.00 -9.54 2.04
C SER A 195 15.67 -9.78 0.57
N VAL A 196 14.64 -9.12 0.04
CA VAL A 196 14.27 -9.24 -1.38
C VAL A 196 15.39 -8.73 -2.29
N ARG A 197 15.97 -7.56 -1.99
CA ARG A 197 17.08 -6.99 -2.77
C ARG A 197 18.34 -7.86 -2.70
N GLY A 198 18.59 -8.49 -1.56
CA GLY A 198 19.67 -9.45 -1.34
C GLY A 198 19.39 -10.88 -1.82
N ARG A 199 18.22 -11.13 -2.43
CA ARG A 199 17.76 -12.47 -2.87
C ARG A 199 17.68 -13.52 -1.75
N MET A 200 17.46 -13.09 -0.51
CA MET A 200 17.29 -13.93 0.67
C MET A 200 15.81 -14.22 0.92
N PHE A 201 15.20 -15.07 0.09
CA PHE A 201 13.75 -15.23 0.06
C PHE A 201 13.16 -15.87 1.32
N GLU A 202 13.86 -16.80 1.98
CA GLU A 202 13.39 -17.37 3.26
C GLU A 202 13.27 -16.31 4.39
N PHE A 203 14.23 -15.38 4.45
CA PHE A 203 14.16 -14.25 5.38
C PHE A 203 12.99 -13.32 5.01
N ALA A 204 12.82 -13.01 3.72
CA ALA A 204 11.68 -12.22 3.26
C ALA A 204 10.34 -12.88 3.62
N VAL A 205 10.20 -14.20 3.45
CA VAL A 205 9.00 -14.98 3.83
C VAL A 205 8.68 -14.81 5.31
N THR A 206 9.69 -14.87 6.18
CA THR A 206 9.52 -14.74 7.63
C THR A 206 8.87 -13.40 8.00
N HIS A 207 9.42 -12.29 7.49
CA HIS A 207 8.89 -10.96 7.78
C HIS A 207 7.57 -10.68 7.07
N LEU A 208 7.38 -11.16 5.83
CA LEU A 208 6.12 -11.02 5.11
C LEU A 208 4.97 -11.75 5.84
N LYS A 209 5.21 -12.99 6.30
CA LYS A 209 4.23 -13.76 7.08
C LYS A 209 3.82 -13.05 8.38
N ALA A 210 4.79 -12.51 9.12
CA ALA A 210 4.54 -11.78 10.35
C ALA A 210 3.67 -10.52 10.16
N ARG A 211 3.59 -9.99 8.93
CA ARG A 211 2.84 -8.75 8.60
C ARG A 211 1.41 -9.01 8.12
N VAL A 212 1.06 -10.25 7.78
CA VAL A 212 -0.25 -10.59 7.17
C VAL A 212 -1.41 -10.14 8.06
N GLN A 213 -1.36 -10.44 9.36
CA GLN A 213 -2.48 -10.14 10.27
C GLN A 213 -2.68 -8.65 10.48
N ILE A 214 -1.59 -7.89 10.66
CA ILE A 214 -1.69 -6.44 10.86
C ILE A 214 -2.14 -5.73 9.57
N TYR A 215 -1.68 -6.17 8.40
CA TYR A 215 -2.17 -5.65 7.13
C TYR A 215 -3.64 -5.96 6.92
N ARG A 216 -4.09 -7.20 7.20
CA ARG A 216 -5.50 -7.58 7.09
C ARG A 216 -6.39 -6.74 8.01
N LYS A 217 -5.95 -6.48 9.25
CA LYS A 217 -6.68 -5.62 10.20
C LYS A 217 -6.73 -4.16 9.74
N CYS A 218 -5.59 -3.60 9.35
CA CYS A 218 -5.49 -2.18 9.03
C CYS A 218 -6.13 -1.80 7.70
N TYR A 219 -5.99 -2.64 6.67
CA TYR A 219 -6.48 -2.36 5.33
C TYR A 219 -7.79 -3.09 4.98
N GLY A 220 -8.02 -4.26 5.59
CA GLY A 220 -9.10 -5.16 5.19
C GLY A 220 -8.64 -6.20 4.16
N GLN A 221 -9.39 -7.30 4.06
CA GLN A 221 -9.01 -8.48 3.27
C GLN A 221 -9.10 -8.31 1.76
N PHE A 222 -9.78 -7.24 1.29
CA PHE A 222 -9.96 -6.97 -0.13
C PHE A 222 -9.11 -5.79 -0.62
N HIS A 223 -8.35 -5.13 0.26
CA HIS A 223 -7.61 -3.93 -0.08
C HIS A 223 -6.38 -4.23 -0.98
N PRO A 224 -6.09 -3.41 -2.00
CA PRO A 224 -4.97 -3.64 -2.93
C PRO A 224 -3.61 -3.84 -2.24
N VAL A 225 -3.31 -3.03 -1.23
CA VAL A 225 -2.06 -3.15 -0.45
C VAL A 225 -1.97 -4.49 0.32
N TYR A 226 -3.09 -5.03 0.81
CA TYR A 226 -3.11 -6.36 1.41
C TYR A 226 -2.87 -7.44 0.36
N SER A 227 -3.54 -7.36 -0.80
CA SER A 227 -3.30 -8.26 -1.93
C SER A 227 -1.84 -8.27 -2.38
N ASN A 228 -1.19 -7.10 -2.39
CA ASN A 228 0.22 -6.96 -2.76
C ASN A 228 1.15 -7.63 -1.75
N LEU A 229 0.85 -7.54 -0.45
CA LEU A 229 1.60 -8.27 0.56
C LEU A 229 1.51 -9.78 0.32
N LEU A 230 0.30 -10.30 0.07
CA LEU A 230 0.08 -11.72 -0.21
C LEU A 230 0.79 -12.18 -1.48
N PHE A 231 0.74 -11.39 -2.55
CA PHE A 231 1.46 -11.66 -3.79
C PHE A 231 2.98 -11.70 -3.58
N ASN A 232 3.54 -10.74 -2.82
CA ASN A 232 4.96 -10.71 -2.50
C ASN A 232 5.37 -11.90 -1.64
N LEU A 233 4.54 -12.30 -0.68
CA LEU A 233 4.75 -13.50 0.13
C LEU A 233 4.75 -14.77 -0.71
N ALA A 234 3.77 -14.92 -1.60
CA ALA A 234 3.70 -16.05 -2.53
C ALA A 234 4.93 -16.10 -3.45
N SER A 235 5.33 -14.94 -3.99
CA SER A 235 6.51 -14.84 -4.85
C SER A 235 7.81 -15.17 -4.12
N ALA A 236 7.96 -14.79 -2.85
CA ALA A 236 9.10 -15.17 -2.03
C ALA A 236 9.08 -16.68 -1.71
N LEU A 237 7.92 -17.24 -1.39
CA LEU A 237 7.76 -18.69 -1.16
C LEU A 237 8.14 -19.52 -2.39
N ARG A 238 7.72 -19.11 -3.59
CA ARG A 238 8.10 -19.78 -4.85
C ARG A 238 9.60 -19.75 -5.07
N GLN A 239 10.24 -18.59 -4.86
CA GLN A 239 11.70 -18.47 -4.99
C GLN A 239 12.49 -19.26 -3.92
N SER A 240 11.82 -19.59 -2.81
CA SER A 240 12.28 -20.48 -1.76
C SER A 240 11.97 -21.97 -2.02
N GLY A 241 11.33 -22.32 -3.13
CA GLY A 241 10.96 -23.70 -3.47
C GLY A 241 9.74 -24.24 -2.71
N ARG A 242 8.97 -23.38 -2.06
CA ARG A 242 7.76 -23.73 -1.27
C ARG A 242 6.49 -23.46 -2.07
N ASP A 243 6.34 -24.16 -3.19
CA ASP A 243 5.32 -23.83 -4.18
C ASP A 243 3.88 -24.10 -3.71
N GLU A 244 3.66 -25.14 -2.91
CA GLU A 244 2.32 -25.43 -2.36
C GLU A 244 1.85 -24.30 -1.44
N ASP A 245 2.74 -23.78 -0.61
CA ASP A 245 2.48 -22.61 0.23
C ASP A 245 2.28 -21.36 -0.63
N ALA A 246 3.10 -21.18 -1.67
CA ALA A 246 2.99 -20.04 -2.60
C ALA A 246 1.61 -20.03 -3.29
N LEU A 247 1.14 -21.18 -3.78
CA LEU A 247 -0.13 -21.33 -4.46
C LEU A 247 -1.30 -20.88 -3.58
N LYS A 248 -1.27 -21.19 -2.28
CA LYS A 248 -2.29 -20.74 -1.33
C LYS A 248 -2.39 -19.21 -1.30
N TYR A 249 -1.25 -18.53 -1.18
CA TYR A 249 -1.23 -17.08 -1.10
C TYR A 249 -1.51 -16.39 -2.44
N PHE A 250 -1.10 -16.98 -3.57
CA PHE A 250 -1.52 -16.48 -4.90
C PHE A 250 -3.03 -16.54 -5.07
N LYS A 251 -3.68 -17.64 -4.66
CA LYS A 251 -5.14 -17.77 -4.69
C LYS A 251 -5.83 -16.74 -3.79
N GLU A 252 -5.32 -16.53 -2.58
CA GLU A 252 -5.86 -15.52 -1.65
C GLU A 252 -5.73 -14.10 -2.22
N ALA A 253 -4.57 -13.76 -2.80
CA ALA A 253 -4.35 -12.48 -3.47
C ALA A 253 -5.29 -12.30 -4.69
N SER A 254 -5.47 -13.34 -5.51
CA SER A 254 -6.38 -13.34 -6.66
C SER A 254 -7.84 -13.09 -6.23
N ASN A 255 -8.31 -13.78 -5.19
CA ASN A 255 -9.64 -13.58 -4.63
C ASN A 255 -9.81 -12.14 -4.10
N SER A 256 -8.79 -11.59 -3.46
CA SER A 256 -8.82 -10.21 -2.97
C SER A 256 -8.96 -9.19 -4.12
N VAL A 257 -8.17 -9.35 -5.17
CA VAL A 257 -8.20 -8.48 -6.36
C VAL A 257 -9.47 -8.66 -7.20
N ALA A 258 -10.08 -9.84 -7.21
CA ALA A 258 -11.38 -10.05 -7.84
C ALA A 258 -12.47 -9.12 -7.29
N VAL A 259 -12.39 -8.78 -6.00
CA VAL A 259 -13.31 -7.82 -5.35
C VAL A 259 -12.85 -6.38 -5.63
N SER A 260 -11.64 -6.01 -5.19
CA SER A 260 -11.17 -4.62 -5.25
C SER A 260 -10.94 -4.06 -6.64
N HIS A 261 -10.65 -4.91 -7.63
CA HIS A 261 -10.38 -4.48 -9.00
C HIS A 261 -11.41 -5.01 -10.00
N GLY A 262 -11.97 -6.19 -9.75
CA GLY A 262 -12.85 -6.87 -10.70
C GLY A 262 -12.09 -7.81 -11.64
N LYS A 263 -12.81 -8.76 -12.22
CA LYS A 263 -12.23 -9.84 -13.05
C LYS A 263 -11.68 -9.37 -14.40
N GLU A 264 -12.16 -8.23 -14.89
CA GLU A 264 -11.68 -7.63 -16.14
C GLU A 264 -10.38 -6.81 -15.96
N HIS A 265 -9.98 -6.56 -14.72
CA HIS A 265 -8.83 -5.71 -14.44
C HIS A 265 -7.50 -6.42 -14.75
N PRO A 266 -6.49 -5.75 -15.34
CA PRO A 266 -5.18 -6.35 -15.62
C PRO A 266 -4.51 -6.97 -14.38
N ARG A 267 -4.71 -6.36 -13.20
CA ARG A 267 -4.21 -6.90 -11.92
C ARG A 267 -4.78 -8.29 -11.60
N TYR A 268 -6.06 -8.53 -11.89
CA TYR A 268 -6.69 -9.83 -11.68
C TYR A 268 -6.14 -10.88 -12.65
N GLN A 269 -5.96 -10.51 -13.92
CA GLN A 269 -5.36 -11.37 -14.94
C GLN A 269 -3.96 -11.80 -14.54
N MET A 270 -3.09 -10.85 -14.17
CA MET A 270 -1.72 -11.13 -13.70
C MET A 270 -1.68 -12.12 -12.52
N LEU A 271 -2.60 -11.97 -11.55
CA LEU A 271 -2.67 -12.88 -10.41
C LEU A 271 -3.21 -14.26 -10.80
N THR A 272 -4.16 -14.33 -11.72
CA THR A 272 -4.70 -15.59 -12.22
C THR A 272 -3.65 -16.36 -13.03
N GLU A 273 -2.84 -15.66 -13.82
CA GLU A 273 -1.67 -16.23 -14.50
C GLU A 273 -0.64 -16.77 -13.50
N ALA A 274 -0.36 -16.03 -12.41
CA ALA A 274 0.55 -16.51 -11.37
C ALA A 274 0.02 -17.79 -10.68
N VAL A 275 -1.29 -17.87 -10.41
CA VAL A 275 -1.95 -19.08 -9.90
C VAL A 275 -1.82 -20.24 -10.89
N LEU A 276 -2.11 -20.00 -12.17
CA LEU A 276 -2.04 -21.02 -13.21
C LEU A 276 -0.62 -21.56 -13.36
N ARG A 277 0.37 -20.68 -13.50
CA ARG A 277 1.79 -21.04 -13.63
C ARG A 277 2.24 -21.90 -12.45
N CYS A 278 1.98 -21.45 -11.23
CA CYS A 278 2.34 -22.19 -10.02
C CYS A 278 1.63 -23.57 -9.95
N THR A 279 0.37 -23.65 -10.36
CA THR A 279 -0.38 -24.92 -10.40
C THR A 279 0.22 -25.91 -11.40
N VAL A 280 0.57 -25.44 -12.60
CA VAL A 280 1.17 -26.29 -13.65
C VAL A 280 2.55 -26.79 -13.21
N GLU A 281 3.37 -25.93 -12.60
CA GLU A 281 4.71 -26.30 -12.12
C GLU A 281 4.67 -27.36 -11.02
N ILE A 282 3.75 -27.22 -10.05
CA ILE A 282 3.52 -28.23 -9.01
C ILE A 282 3.09 -29.56 -9.64
N ALA A 283 2.14 -29.53 -10.58
CA ALA A 283 1.66 -30.73 -11.26
C ALA A 283 2.77 -31.43 -12.06
N ALA A 284 3.58 -30.66 -12.81
CA ALA A 284 4.73 -31.16 -13.56
C ALA A 284 5.75 -31.83 -12.63
N ARG A 285 6.10 -31.19 -11.51
CA ARG A 285 7.04 -31.74 -10.52
C ARG A 285 6.51 -33.03 -9.90
N ASN A 286 5.22 -33.09 -9.57
CA ASN A 286 4.57 -34.30 -9.04
C ASN A 286 4.57 -35.46 -10.05
N GLN A 287 4.64 -35.16 -11.35
CA GLN A 287 4.77 -36.14 -12.43
C GLN A 287 6.25 -36.46 -12.78
N GLY A 288 7.22 -35.89 -12.05
CA GLY A 288 8.65 -36.07 -12.32
C GLY A 288 9.14 -35.33 -13.57
N ILE A 289 8.36 -34.41 -14.12
CA ILE A 289 8.73 -33.57 -15.26
C ILE A 289 9.64 -32.44 -14.73
N PRO A 290 10.87 -32.27 -15.26
CA PRO A 290 11.77 -31.19 -14.85
C PRO A 290 11.16 -29.81 -15.08
N ASP A 291 11.68 -28.84 -14.32
CA ASP A 291 11.27 -27.44 -14.37
C ASP A 291 11.29 -26.88 -15.80
N LEU A 292 10.12 -26.52 -16.32
CA LEU A 292 9.93 -26.06 -17.72
C LEU A 292 10.74 -24.80 -18.02
N GLU A 293 10.96 -23.92 -17.03
CA GLU A 293 11.79 -22.72 -17.18
C GLU A 293 13.28 -23.09 -17.38
N LYS A 294 13.78 -24.13 -16.70
CA LYS A 294 15.17 -24.61 -16.89
C LYS A 294 15.33 -25.35 -18.21
N TRP A 295 14.31 -26.09 -18.64
CA TRP A 295 14.34 -26.77 -19.93
C TRP A 295 14.37 -25.75 -21.09
N ALA A 296 13.52 -24.72 -21.05
CA ALA A 296 13.46 -23.67 -22.07
C ALA A 296 14.70 -22.75 -22.11
N GLN A 297 15.38 -22.55 -20.98
CA GLN A 297 16.67 -21.81 -20.93
C GLN A 297 17.88 -22.66 -21.33
N SER A 298 17.72 -23.98 -21.45
CA SER A 298 18.77 -24.93 -21.84
C SER A 298 18.73 -25.34 -23.31
N CYS A 299 17.72 -24.86 -24.06
CA CYS A 299 17.60 -24.96 -25.52
C CYS A 299 18.01 -23.64 -26.17
#